data_AF-A0A7L0FZP1-F1
#
_entry.id   AF-A0A7L0FZP1-F1
#
_cell.length_a   1.000
_cell.length_b   1.000
_cell.length_c   1.000
_cell.angle_alpha   90.00
_cell.angle_beta   90.00
_cell.angle_gamma   90.00
#
_symmetry.space_group_name_H-M   'P 1'
#
loop_
_entity.id
_entity.type
_entity.pdbx_description
1 polymer ?
#
loop_
_entity_poly.entity_id
_entity_poly.type
_entity_poly.pdbx_seq_one_letter_code
_entity_poly.pdbx_strand_id
1 'polypeptide(L)'
;LDAELQLDRLKPRLSRRVLLLRGHQPSWHQELTLSPGAPPECHNLTAYLRDEDDFKDKLSPVALSLSLALPRGAAGLVLYGDTLVQAQVGG
;
A
#
# COMPACT_ATOMS: atom_id res chain seq x y z
N LEU A 1 6.79 12.65 -4.77
CA LEU A 1 6.88 11.80 -3.55
C LEU A 1 6.53 10.40 -3.99
N ASP A 2 7.39 9.41 -3.75
CA ASP A 2 7.08 8.02 -4.13
C ASP A 2 6.20 7.38 -3.06
N ALA A 3 5.02 6.94 -3.46
CA ALA A 3 4.07 6.24 -2.60
C ALA A 3 3.97 4.77 -3.00
N GLU A 4 4.11 3.86 -2.04
CA GLU A 4 3.92 2.42 -2.21
C GLU A 4 2.87 1.90 -1.22
N LEU A 5 1.78 1.36 -1.75
CA LEU A 5 0.79 0.59 -0.99
C LEU A 5 1.09 -0.90 -1.15
N GLN A 6 1.17 -1.62 -0.03
CA GLN A 6 1.32 -3.07 0.02
C GLN A 6 0.11 -3.71 0.69
N LEU A 7 -0.55 -4.60 -0.04
CA LEU A 7 -1.69 -5.38 0.43
C LEU A 7 -1.20 -6.65 1.11
N ASP A 8 -1.86 -7.05 2.20
CA ASP A 8 -1.59 -8.27 2.98
C ASP A 8 -0.10 -8.43 3.35
N ARG A 9 0.53 -7.33 3.80
CA ARG A 9 2.00 -7.19 3.97
C ARG A 9 2.61 -8.20 4.94
N LEU A 10 1.83 -8.71 5.90
CA LEU A 10 2.28 -9.73 6.85
C LEU A 10 2.37 -11.15 6.23
N LYS A 11 1.90 -11.33 5.00
CA LYS A 11 2.05 -12.58 4.24
C LYS A 11 3.24 -12.51 3.29
N PRO A 12 3.93 -13.64 3.03
CA PRO A 12 4.90 -13.75 1.96
C PRO A 12 4.31 -13.30 0.62
N ARG A 13 5.11 -12.68 -0.25
CA ARG A 13 4.62 -12.07 -1.51
C ARG A 13 3.74 -13.02 -2.35
N LEU A 14 4.13 -14.29 -2.47
CA LEU A 14 3.40 -15.31 -3.25
C LEU A 14 2.13 -15.84 -2.56
N SER A 15 1.98 -15.56 -1.26
CA SER A 15 0.86 -16.02 -0.43
C SER A 15 -0.07 -14.88 -0.02
N ARG A 16 0.10 -13.69 -0.61
CA ARG A 16 -0.80 -12.56 -0.37
C ARG A 16 -2.19 -12.91 -0.91
N ARG A 17 -3.18 -12.68 -0.06
CA ARG A 17 -4.58 -13.08 -0.28
C ARG A 17 -5.39 -11.99 -0.96
N VAL A 18 -4.93 -10.74 -0.88
CA VAL A 18 -5.64 -9.57 -1.42
C VAL A 18 -4.81 -8.96 -2.55
N LEU A 19 -5.49 -8.68 -3.67
CA LEU A 19 -4.91 -8.09 -4.87
C LEU A 19 -5.68 -6.84 -5.28
N LEU A 20 -5.00 -5.91 -5.94
CA LEU A 20 -5.67 -4.80 -6.60
C LEU A 20 -6.48 -5.31 -7.78
N LEU A 21 -7.71 -4.81 -7.92
CA LEU A 21 -8.56 -5.13 -9.06
C LEU A 21 -7.90 -4.70 -10.37
N ARG A 22 -7.26 -3.53 -10.37
CA ARG A 22 -6.45 -3.08 -11.49
C ARG A 22 -5.08 -3.77 -11.42
N GLY A 23 -4.76 -4.57 -12.43
CA GLY A 23 -3.45 -5.18 -12.62
C GLY A 23 -3.18 -6.46 -11.83
N HIS A 24 -4.07 -6.87 -10.92
CA HIS A 24 -3.97 -8.12 -10.16
C HIS A 24 -2.65 -8.26 -9.38
N GLN A 25 -2.12 -7.13 -8.91
CA GLN A 25 -0.88 -7.07 -8.13
C GLN A 25 -1.21 -6.83 -6.65
N PRO A 26 -0.38 -7.33 -5.72
CA PRO A 26 -0.55 -7.08 -4.30
C PRO A 26 0.07 -5.73 -3.85
N SER A 27 0.44 -4.87 -4.78
CA SER A 27 1.02 -3.57 -4.48
C SER A 27 0.67 -2.53 -5.54
N TRP A 28 0.56 -1.28 -5.12
CA TRP A 28 0.41 -0.11 -5.97
C TRP A 28 1.57 0.83 -5.70
N HIS A 29 2.09 1.45 -6.76
CA HIS A 29 3.17 2.43 -6.68
C HIS A 29 2.83 3.63 -7.55
N GLN A 30 3.01 4.84 -7.03
CA GLN A 30 2.82 6.07 -7.80
C GLN A 30 3.71 7.20 -7.27
N GLU A 31 4.22 8.01 -8.18
CA GLU A 31 4.81 9.29 -7.84
C GLU A 31 3.70 10.34 -7.67
N LEU A 32 3.62 10.93 -6.47
CA LEU A 32 2.67 11.96 -6.09
C LEU A 32 3.26 13.36 -6.26
N THR A 33 2.47 14.27 -6.82
CA THR A 33 2.86 15.67 -7.02
C THR A 33 2.13 16.54 -6.00
N LEU A 34 2.84 16.86 -4.91
CA LEU A 34 2.30 17.67 -3.83
C LEU A 34 2.60 19.15 -4.06
N SER A 35 1.60 20.00 -3.83
CA SER A 35 1.75 21.46 -3.88
C SER A 35 1.77 22.06 -2.47
N PRO A 36 2.70 22.97 -2.14
CA PRO A 36 2.72 23.63 -0.84
C PRO A 36 1.37 24.29 -0.51
N GLY A 37 0.85 24.04 0.69
CA GLY A 37 -0.43 24.61 1.15
C GLY A 37 -1.69 24.01 0.53
N ALA A 38 -1.57 23.02 -0.38
CA ALA A 38 -2.72 22.31 -0.91
C ALA A 38 -3.30 21.32 0.11
N PRO A 39 -4.60 20.98 0.01
CA PRO A 39 -5.19 19.92 0.81
C PRO A 39 -4.54 18.55 0.52
N PRO A 40 -4.71 17.56 1.40
CA PRO A 40 -4.22 16.21 1.17
C PRO A 40 -4.74 15.62 -0.16
N GLU A 41 -3.85 14.99 -0.92
CA GLU A 41 -4.21 14.25 -2.14
C GLU A 41 -4.72 12.84 -1.75
N CYS A 42 -5.86 12.44 -2.33
CA CYS A 42 -6.49 11.15 -2.04
C CYS A 42 -6.64 10.32 -3.32
N HIS A 43 -6.26 9.05 -3.26
CA HIS A 43 -6.46 8.08 -4.34
C HIS A 43 -7.33 6.92 -3.86
N ASN A 44 -8.41 6.64 -4.62
CA ASN A 44 -9.27 5.50 -4.35
C ASN A 44 -8.81 4.30 -5.19
N LEU A 45 -8.53 3.18 -4.51
CA LEU A 45 -8.11 1.93 -5.12
C LEU A 45 -9.09 0.83 -4.72
N THR A 46 -9.47 -0.01 -5.68
CA THR A 46 -10.31 -1.19 -5.43
C THR A 46 -9.44 -2.42 -5.35
N ALA A 47 -9.61 -3.20 -4.30
CA ALA A 47 -8.95 -4.48 -4.09
C ALA A 47 -9.99 -5.59 -3.89
N TYR A 48 -9.57 -6.84 -4.13
CA TYR A 48 -10.40 -8.02 -3.95
C TYR A 48 -9.62 -9.10 -3.20
N LEU A 49 -10.36 -9.92 -2.45
CA LEU A 49 -9.85 -11.15 -1.84
C LEU A 49 -9.85 -12.23 -2.92
N ARG A 50 -8.76 -13.00 -3.01
CA ARG A 50 -8.67 -14.17 -3.89
C ARG A 50 -9.73 -15.22 -3.52
N ASP A 51 -9.94 -16.20 -4.39
CA ASP A 51 -10.86 -17.29 -4.12
C ASP A 51 -10.49 -18.03 -2.83
N GLU A 52 -11.50 -18.57 -2.14
CA GLU A 52 -11.29 -19.22 -0.84
C GLU A 52 -10.37 -20.45 -0.91
N ASP A 53 -10.31 -21.10 -2.08
CA ASP A 53 -9.46 -22.28 -2.31
C ASP A 53 -7.99 -21.91 -2.57
N ASP A 54 -7.70 -20.63 -2.86
CA ASP A 54 -6.35 -20.14 -3.18
C ASP A 54 -5.47 -19.93 -1.95
N PHE A 55 -6.07 -19.88 -0.75
CA PHE A 55 -5.33 -19.67 0.49
C PHE A 55 -6.01 -20.35 1.68
N LYS A 56 -5.19 -20.98 2.53
CA LYS A 56 -5.68 -21.71 3.71
C LYS A 56 -5.96 -20.80 4.91
N ASP A 57 -5.29 -19.66 4.97
CA ASP A 57 -5.32 -18.79 6.14
C ASP A 57 -6.47 -17.79 6.08
N LYS A 58 -7.56 -18.14 6.77
CA LYS A 58 -8.77 -17.33 6.90
C LYS A 58 -8.85 -16.54 8.23
N LEU A 59 -7.90 -16.75 9.14
CA LEU A 59 -7.96 -16.19 10.50
C LEU A 59 -7.01 -15.01 10.69
N SER A 60 -5.86 -15.02 10.02
CA SER A 60 -4.90 -13.92 10.15
C SER A 60 -5.48 -12.62 9.57
N PRO A 61 -5.34 -11.47 10.25
CA PRO A 61 -5.84 -10.21 9.74
C PRO A 61 -5.17 -9.85 8.42
N VAL A 62 -5.88 -9.10 7.57
CA VAL A 62 -5.29 -8.52 6.36
C VAL A 62 -4.64 -7.21 6.73
N ALA A 63 -3.31 -7.15 6.63
CA ALA A 63 -2.53 -5.94 6.93
C ALA A 63 -2.23 -5.13 5.67
N LEU A 64 -2.66 -3.87 5.64
CA LEU A 64 -2.39 -2.89 4.60
C LEU A 64 -1.29 -1.95 5.08
N SER A 65 -0.32 -1.64 4.22
CA SER A 65 0.75 -0.71 4.58
C SER A 65 1.00 0.29 3.47
N LEU A 66 1.09 1.57 3.83
CA LEU A 66 1.46 2.66 2.94
C LEU A 66 2.81 3.21 3.38
N SER A 67 3.77 3.23 2.47
CA SER A 67 5.07 3.89 2.66
C SER A 67 5.27 5.03 1.67
N LEU A 68 5.87 6.10 2.16
CA LEU A 68 6.20 7.31 1.43
C LEU A 68 7.71 7.52 1.46
N ALA A 69 8.30 7.80 0.30
CA ALA A 69 9.72 8.05 0.15
C ALA A 69 9.97 9.25 -0.76
N LEU A 70 11.12 9.90 -0.59
CA LEU A 70 11.57 10.90 -1.56
C LEU A 70 11.95 10.19 -2.87
N PRO A 71 11.57 10.76 -4.02
CA PRO A 71 11.96 10.21 -5.31
C PRO A 71 13.47 10.27 -5.50
N ARG A 72 13.99 9.37 -6.33
CA ARG A 72 15.42 9.38 -6.69
C ARG A 72 15.79 10.74 -7.27
N GLY A 73 16.85 11.36 -6.73
CA GLY A 73 17.33 12.67 -7.18
C GLY A 73 16.82 13.87 -6.37
N ALA A 74 16.00 13.65 -5.34
CA ALA A 74 15.58 14.69 -4.37
C ALA A 74 16.72 15.08 -3.40
N ALA A 75 17.86 15.51 -3.91
CA ALA A 75 19.02 15.89 -3.11
C ALA A 75 18.72 17.14 -2.26
N GLY A 76 19.14 17.11 -0.99
CA GLY A 76 18.98 18.24 -0.06
C GLY A 76 17.58 18.37 0.56
N LEU A 77 16.65 17.46 0.25
CA LEU A 77 15.35 17.40 0.91
C LEU A 77 15.35 16.37 2.04
N VAL A 78 14.58 16.64 3.10
CA VAL A 78 14.34 15.73 4.22
C VAL A 78 12.86 15.48 4.32
N LEU A 79 12.48 14.20 4.37
CA LEU A 79 11.11 13.77 4.62
C LEU A 79 10.99 13.30 6.08
N TYR A 80 10.02 13.83 6.81
CA TYR A 80 9.81 13.53 8.23
C TYR A 80 8.32 13.46 8.56
N GLY A 81 7.99 12.90 9.74
CA GLY A 81 6.62 12.60 10.15
C GLY A 81 6.23 11.14 9.87
N ASP A 82 4.93 10.87 9.77
CA ASP A 82 4.41 9.52 9.52
C ASP A 82 4.57 9.15 8.04
N THR A 83 5.73 8.61 7.71
CA THR A 83 6.08 8.19 6.34
C THR A 83 5.80 6.71 6.08
N LEU A 84 5.47 5.95 7.12
CA LEU A 84 5.05 4.55 7.03
C LEU A 84 3.89 4.34 7.99
N VAL A 85 2.75 3.93 7.45
CA VAL A 85 1.56 3.59 8.24
C VAL A 85 1.10 2.18 7.89
N GLN A 86 0.52 1.50 8.88
CA GLN A 86 -0.06 0.17 8.71
C GLN A 86 -1.42 0.09 9.37
N ALA A 87 -2.39 -0.44 8.65
CA ALA A 87 -3.73 -0.75 9.15
C ALA A 87 -3.97 -2.26 9.03
N GLN A 88 -4.81 -2.80 9.89
CA GLN A 88 -5.21 -4.21 9.85
C GLN A 88 -6.71 -4.31 9.97
N VAL A 89 -7.30 -5.19 9.15
CA VAL A 89 -8.72 -5.54 9.26
C VAL A 89 -8.79 -6.95 9.83
N GLY A 90 -9.37 -7.07 11.01
CA GLY A 90 -9.77 -8.35 11.60
C GLY A 90 -11.12 -8.78 11.02
N GLY A 91 -11.30 -10.09 10.84
CA GLY A 91 -12.62 -10.69 10.60
C GLY A 91 -13.49 -10.62 11.85
#